data_AF-A0AAW5UM23-F1
#
_entry.id   AF-A0AAW5UM23-F1
#
_cell.length_a   1.000
_cell.length_b   1.000
_cell.length_c   1.000
_cell.angle_alpha   90.00
_cell.angle_beta   90.00
_cell.angle_gamma   90.00
#
_symmetry.space_group_name_H-M   'P 1'
#
loop_
_entity.id
_entity.type
_entity.pdbx_description
1 polymer ?
#
loop_
_entity_poly.entity_id
_entity_poly.type
_entity_poly.pdbx_seq_one_letter_code
_entity_poly.pdbx_strand_id
1 'polypeptide(L)' 'MKLNIEQQKALLEEGYKFCFDVVKLIIGGVILAGIMQESINKVLLYGAGFFFIVLFLVIGVWLIILLKRRRKK' A
#
# COMPACT_ATOMS: atom_id res chain seq x y z
N MET A 1 -13.41 -23.21 -4.28
CA MET A 1 -12.00 -23.54 -3.99
C MET A 1 -11.73 -23.22 -2.53
N LYS A 2 -11.63 -24.21 -1.64
CA LYS A 2 -11.34 -24.00 -0.21
C LYS A 2 -9.84 -23.70 -0.09
N LEU A 3 -9.46 -22.44 0.10
CA LEU A 3 -8.05 -22.07 0.21
C LEU A 3 -7.48 -22.64 1.51
N ASN A 4 -6.42 -23.45 1.40
CA ASN A 4 -5.72 -24.02 2.55
C ASN A 4 -5.14 -22.87 3.42
N ILE A 5 -5.10 -23.02 4.75
CA ILE A 5 -4.68 -21.96 5.67
C ILE A 5 -3.24 -21.52 5.39
N GLU A 6 -2.39 -22.46 4.99
CA GLU A 6 -1.03 -22.26 4.50
C GLU A 6 -0.98 -21.30 3.29
N GLN A 7 -1.85 -21.51 2.29
CA GLN A 7 -1.90 -20.66 1.09
C GLN A 7 -2.40 -19.24 1.39
N GLN A 8 -3.31 -19.09 2.37
CA GLN A 8 -3.73 -17.75 2.80
C GLN A 8 -2.63 -17.01 3.54
N LYS A 9 -1.82 -17.70 4.35
CA LYS A 9 -0.65 -17.09 4.98
C LYS A 9 0.36 -16.64 3.92
N ALA A 10 0.67 -17.50 2.95
CA ALA A 10 1.58 -17.15 1.85
C ALA A 10 1.10 -15.92 1.07
N LEU A 11 -0.19 -15.87 0.70
CA LEU A 11 -0.76 -14.70 0.01
C LEU A 11 -0.74 -13.42 0.85
N LEU A 12 -0.94 -13.51 2.16
CA LEU A 12 -0.85 -12.34 3.05
C LEU A 12 0.59 -11.86 3.19
N GLU A 13 1.56 -12.79 3.23
CA GLU A 13 2.98 -12.47 3.32
C GLU A 13 3.49 -11.82 2.03
N GLU A 14 3.13 -12.37 0.87
CA GLU A 14 3.43 -11.78 -0.44
C GLU A 14 2.71 -10.43 -0.63
N GLY A 15 1.44 -10.32 -0.22
CA GLY A 15 0.67 -9.09 -0.30
C GLY A 15 1.24 -7.98 0.59
N TYR A 16 1.70 -8.31 1.80
CA TYR A 16 2.39 -7.35 2.67
C TYR A 16 3.71 -6.90 2.05
N LYS A 17 4.49 -7.83 1.50
CA LYS A 17 5.77 -7.53 0.86
C LYS A 17 5.58 -6.59 -0.34
N PHE A 18 4.57 -6.85 -1.16
CA PHE A 18 4.19 -5.97 -2.27
C PHE A 18 3.75 -4.57 -1.79
N CYS A 19 2.87 -4.51 -0.78
CA CYS A 19 2.41 -3.24 -0.24
C CYS A 19 3.56 -2.40 0.33
N PHE A 20 4.52 -3.05 1.00
CA PHE A 20 5.69 -2.38 1.54
C PHE A 20 6.63 -1.87 0.44
N ASP A 21 6.74 -2.60 -0.67
CA ASP A 21 7.52 -2.18 -1.84
C ASP A 21 6.91 -0.95 -2.51
N VAL A 22 5.59 -0.91 -2.66
CA VAL A 22 4.86 0.26 -3.17
C VAL A 22 5.05 1.47 -2.27
N VAL A 23 4.98 1.31 -0.95
CA VAL A 23 5.21 2.42 0.00
C VAL A 23 6.63 2.97 -0.15
N LYS A 24 7.65 2.11 -0.26
CA LYS A 24 9.04 2.55 -0.51
C LYS A 24 9.16 3.30 -1.83
N LEU A 25 8.49 2.83 -2.89
CA LEU A 25 8.48 3.49 -4.20
C LEU A 25 7.87 4.89 -4.11
N ILE A 26 6.75 5.05 -3.39
CA ILE A 26 6.10 6.35 -3.18
C ILE A 26 7.02 7.29 -2.39
N ILE A 27 7.64 6.80 -1.31
CA ILE A 27 8.58 7.60 -0.52
C ILE A 27 9.76 8.07 -1.39
N GLY A 28 10.36 7.16 -2.17
CA GLY A 28 11.44 7.49 -3.10
C GLY A 28 11.02 8.52 -4.15
N GLY A 29 9.81 8.37 -4.72
CA GLY A 29 9.26 9.29 -5.70
C GLY A 29 9.00 10.69 -5.14
N VAL A 30 8.46 10.79 -3.92
CA VAL A 30 8.20 12.08 -3.24
C VAL A 30 9.50 12.79 -2.89
N ILE A 31 10.52 12.06 -2.41
CA ILE A 31 11.83 12.64 -2.11
C ILE A 31 12.52 13.09 -3.41
N LEU A 32 12.50 12.27 -4.45
CA LEU A 32 13.11 12.59 -5.75
C LEU A 32 12.45 13.83 -6.37
N ALA A 33 11.11 13.88 -6.37
CA ALA A 33 10.34 15.02 -6.85
C ALA A 33 10.52 16.27 -5.98
N GLY A 34 10.88 16.12 -4.70
CA GLY A 34 11.22 17.23 -3.81
C GLY A 34 12.63 17.80 -4.05
N ILE A 35 13.58 16.97 -4.50
CA ILE A 35 14.94 17.37 -4.87
C ILE A 35 14.96 18.01 -6.25
N MET A 36 14.18 17.45 -7.18
CA MET A 36 13.94 18.04 -8.49
C MET A 36 13.21 19.36 -8.24
N GLN A 37 13.92 20.49 -8.33
CA GLN A 37 13.39 21.84 -8.08
C GLN A 37 12.39 22.29 -9.17
N GLU A 38 11.43 21.44 -9.49
CA GLU A 38 10.20 21.90 -10.11
C GLU A 38 9.53 22.89 -9.16
N SER A 39 8.93 23.94 -9.70
CA SER A 39 8.18 24.98 -8.98
C SER A 39 6.93 24.45 -8.25
N ILE A 40 6.85 23.14 -8.03
CA ILE A 40 5.78 22.46 -7.35
C ILE A 40 5.84 22.77 -5.86
N ASN A 41 4.66 23.10 -5.32
CA ASN A 41 4.49 23.42 -3.92
C ASN A 41 4.82 22.19 -3.05
N LYS A 42 5.94 22.25 -2.32
CA LYS A 42 6.44 21.14 -1.47
C LYS A 42 5.39 20.60 -0.51
N VAL A 43 4.56 21.49 0.06
CA VAL A 43 3.45 21.13 0.96
C VAL A 43 2.44 20.20 0.27
N LEU A 44 2.12 20.49 -1.00
CA LEU A 44 1.16 19.73 -1.79
C LEU A 44 1.77 18.38 -2.20
N LEU A 45 3.07 18.35 -2.51
CA LEU A 45 3.81 17.13 -2.84
C LEU A 45 3.86 16.15 -1.65
N TYR A 46 4.26 16.62 -0.47
CA TYR A 46 4.27 15.80 0.74
C TYR A 46 2.86 15.39 1.18
N GLY A 47 1.88 16.29 1.06
CA GLY A 47 0.47 15.99 1.36
C GLY A 47 -0.10 14.92 0.45
N ALA A 48 0.13 15.01 -0.86
CA ALA A 48 -0.31 14.01 -1.83
C ALA A 48 0.38 12.66 -1.61
N GLY A 49 1.70 12.67 -1.34
CA GLY A 49 2.45 11.47 -1.00
C GLY A 49 1.91 10.76 0.25
N PHE A 50 1.65 11.51 1.31
CA PHE A 50 1.06 10.97 2.55
C PHE A 50 -0.35 10.43 2.32
N PHE A 51 -1.17 11.13 1.53
CA PHE A 51 -2.53 10.69 1.18
C PHE A 51 -2.52 9.33 0.46
N PHE A 52 -1.63 9.15 -0.52
CA PHE A 52 -1.51 7.88 -1.25
C PHE A 52 -1.05 6.73 -0.34
N ILE A 53 -0.14 6.97 0.60
CA ILE A 53 0.30 5.96 1.58
C ILE A 53 -0.88 5.51 2.45
N VAL A 54 -1.65 6.46 3.00
CA VAL A 54 -2.83 6.16 3.83
C VAL A 54 -3.87 5.39 3.02
N LEU A 55 -4.12 5.80 1.77
CA LEU A 55 -5.08 5.16 0.88
C LEU A 55 -4.68 3.71 0.56
N PHE A 56 -3.41 3.45 0.28
CA PHE A 56 -2.90 2.09 0.08
C PHE A 56 -3.05 1.22 1.33
N LEU A 57 -2.82 1.81 2.50
CA LEU A 57 -2.97 1.11 3.79
C LEU A 57 -4.44 0.75 4.05
N VAL A 58 -5.38 1.67 3.77
CA VAL A 58 -6.83 1.43 3.89
C VAL A 58 -7.28 0.34 2.91
N ILE A 59 -6.85 0.38 1.65
CA ILE A 59 -7.15 -0.66 0.66
C ILE A 59 -6.59 -2.01 1.10
N GLY A 60 -5.35 -2.05 1.59
CA GLY A 60 -4.71 -3.26 2.10
C GLY A 60 -5.50 -3.88 3.26
N VAL A 61 -5.87 -3.08 4.26
CA VAL A 61 -6.70 -3.55 5.38
C VAL A 61 -8.09 -3.99 4.92
N TRP A 62 -8.72 -3.24 4.00
CA TRP A 62 -10.03 -3.58 3.47
C TRP A 62 -10.02 -4.91 2.71
N LEU A 63 -8.98 -5.17 1.91
CA LEU A 63 -8.79 -6.42 1.19
C LEU A 63 -8.64 -7.60 2.15
N ILE A 64 -7.87 -7.44 3.24
CA ILE A 64 -7.71 -8.46 4.28
C ILE A 64 -9.05 -8.76 4.96
N ILE A 65 -9.83 -7.72 5.30
CA ILE A 65 -11.16 -7.87 5.90
C ILE A 65 -12.11 -8.59 4.95
N LEU A 66 -12.08 -8.24 3.65
CA LEU A 66 -12.90 -8.88 2.61
C LEU A 66 -12.54 -10.37 2.49
N LEU A 67 -11.25 -10.71 2.48
CA LEU A 67 -10.76 -12.09 2.45
C LEU A 67 -11.25 -12.89 3.67
N LYS A 68 -11.16 -12.27 4.86
CA LYS A 68 -11.63 -12.88 6.12
C LYS A 68 -13.14 -13.10 6.11
N ARG A 69 -13.92 -12.18 5.52
CA ARG A 69 -15.38 -12.29 5.39
C ARG A 69 -15.80 -13.38 4.40
N ARG A 70 -15.07 -13.56 3.30
CA ARG A 70 -15.26 -14.66 2.33
C ARG A 70 -14.97 -16.05 2.92
N ARG A 71 -14.21 -16.14 4.01
CA ARG A 71 -13.95 -17.39 4.73
C ARG A 71 -15.07 -17.86 5.67
N LYS A 72 -16.06 -17.01 5.97
CA LYS A 72 -17.19 -17.31 6.89
C LYS A 72 -18.51 -17.66 6.19
N LYS A 73 -18.60 -17.51 4.86
CA LYS A 73 -19.70 -18.02 4.03
C LYS A 73 -19.22 -19.26 3.30
#